data_AF-D7G4L2-F1
#
_entry.id   AF-D7G4L2-F1
#
_cell.length_a   1.000
_cell.length_b   1.000
_cell.length_c   1.000
_cell.angle_alpha   90.00
_cell.angle_beta   90.00
_cell.angle_gamma   90.00
#
_symmetry.space_group_name_H-M   'P 1'
#
loop_
_entity.id
_entity.type
_entity.pdbx_description
1 polymer ?
#
loop_
_entity_poly.entity_id
_entity_poly.type
_entity_poly.pdbx_seq_one_letter_code
_entity_poly.pdbx_strand_id
1 'polypeptide(L)'
;MDVLHRELLLDGVEVTAAVRPGSLSKANTLFADKAFMPEGLSSKLEVVGVDPESEFELSKAMDKSQSVVCALGASESEPFNVKGPYQVDGKLSQKLVLAAKETPSVKHFVLVTALGTGKFGWPASALNLFWGILSWKRKTEKALIDSGIPYTILRPGGMEKPGDDFEQTHNVRVASKDTLFGGVVSRLQVAKLAAAAVVAPDSSTNKVMEVVAEDLAPKKTYTELVDNARDDQPDETWKNKLSPDQYYVLRMGGTEPSFTSPLNKEKREGVFVCAGCGQELYDSSTKYNSGTGWPSFFAPVSEEAVRVVREGGLFPRREVRCSNCDGHLGHVFPDGPKPTGLRYCMNGVAMGFEPKEDMAEKETA
;
A
#
# COMPACT_ATOMS: atom_id res chain seq x y z
N MET A 1 -2.17 6.05 -18.54
CA MET A 1 -3.05 6.54 -17.44
C MET A 1 -4.09 7.54 -17.93
N ASP A 2 -4.23 7.67 -19.24
CA ASP A 2 -5.36 8.24 -19.97
C ASP A 2 -6.74 7.73 -19.53
N VAL A 3 -6.85 6.54 -18.94
CA VAL A 3 -8.12 5.97 -18.45
C VAL A 3 -8.41 6.21 -16.96
N LEU A 4 -7.47 6.77 -16.17
CA LEU A 4 -7.65 6.93 -14.72
C LEU A 4 -8.83 7.84 -14.34
N HIS A 5 -8.97 8.97 -15.03
CA HIS A 5 -10.07 9.91 -14.76
C HIS A 5 -11.44 9.23 -14.92
N ARG A 6 -11.59 8.33 -15.91
CA ARG A 6 -12.79 7.55 -16.15
C ARG A 6 -13.12 6.65 -14.97
N GLU A 7 -12.14 5.88 -14.48
CA GLU A 7 -12.36 4.95 -13.36
C GLU A 7 -12.74 5.71 -12.08
N LEU A 8 -12.07 6.83 -11.79
CA LEU A 8 -12.45 7.70 -10.67
C LEU A 8 -13.89 8.22 -10.79
N LEU A 9 -14.30 8.68 -11.97
CA LEU A 9 -15.67 9.14 -12.23
C LEU A 9 -16.69 8.01 -12.05
N LEU A 10 -16.39 6.79 -12.51
CA LEU A 10 -17.23 5.61 -12.36
C LEU A 10 -17.42 5.23 -10.88
N ASP A 11 -16.39 5.42 -10.07
CA ASP A 11 -16.46 5.24 -8.61
C ASP A 11 -17.09 6.45 -7.88
N GLY A 12 -17.64 7.41 -8.64
CA GLY A 12 -18.41 8.54 -8.12
C GLY A 12 -17.60 9.77 -7.72
N VAL A 13 -16.27 9.74 -7.89
CA VAL A 13 -15.34 10.80 -7.52
C VAL A 13 -15.47 11.99 -8.48
N GLU A 14 -15.45 13.21 -7.94
CA GLU A 14 -15.28 14.44 -8.74
C GLU A 14 -13.80 14.64 -9.09
N VAL A 15 -13.50 14.87 -10.36
CA VAL A 15 -12.13 14.84 -10.88
C VAL A 15 -11.72 16.19 -11.45
N THR A 16 -10.61 16.72 -10.95
CA THR A 16 -9.87 17.82 -11.58
C THR A 16 -8.67 17.24 -12.33
N ALA A 17 -8.76 17.15 -13.65
CA ALA A 17 -7.68 16.70 -14.52
C ALA A 17 -6.73 17.88 -14.85
N ALA A 18 -5.62 17.96 -14.12
CA ALA A 18 -4.55 18.92 -14.40
C ALA A 18 -3.66 18.44 -15.56
N VAL A 19 -3.58 19.25 -16.61
CA VAL A 19 -2.74 18.98 -17.80
C VAL A 19 -1.83 20.17 -18.08
N ARG A 20 -0.73 19.95 -18.81
CA ARG A 20 0.12 21.06 -19.27
C ARG A 20 -0.71 22.03 -20.12
N PRO A 21 -0.49 23.36 -20.05
CA PRO A 21 -1.31 24.34 -20.77
C PRO A 21 -1.37 24.07 -22.28
N GLY A 22 -0.24 23.70 -22.89
CA GLY A 22 -0.18 23.34 -24.32
C GLY A 22 -0.91 22.04 -24.70
N SER A 23 -1.32 21.22 -23.72
CA SER A 23 -2.09 19.98 -23.93
C SER A 23 -3.58 20.13 -23.65
N LEU A 24 -4.05 21.30 -23.22
CA LEU A 24 -5.43 21.51 -22.76
C LEU A 24 -6.48 21.20 -23.85
N SER A 25 -6.28 21.69 -25.07
CA SER A 25 -7.19 21.42 -26.20
C SER A 25 -7.26 19.92 -26.51
N LYS A 26 -6.10 19.25 -26.57
CA LYS A 26 -6.03 17.80 -26.80
C LYS A 26 -6.72 17.00 -25.69
N ALA A 27 -6.54 17.40 -24.44
CA ALA A 27 -7.18 16.77 -23.29
C ALA A 27 -8.71 16.93 -23.33
N ASN A 28 -9.21 18.13 -23.61
CA ASN A 28 -10.64 18.37 -23.75
C ASN A 28 -11.27 17.53 -24.87
N THR A 29 -10.60 17.41 -26.02
CA THR A 29 -11.09 16.54 -27.10
C THR A 29 -11.10 15.07 -26.68
N LEU A 30 -10.03 14.60 -26.04
CA LEU A 30 -9.93 13.21 -25.57
C LEU A 30 -11.00 12.88 -24.54
N PHE A 31 -11.22 13.77 -23.57
CA PHE A 31 -12.19 13.58 -22.50
C PHE A 31 -13.64 13.88 -22.91
N ALA A 32 -13.87 14.48 -24.08
CA ALA A 32 -15.20 14.59 -24.67
C ALA A 32 -15.61 13.34 -25.47
N ASP A 33 -14.66 12.47 -25.80
CA ASP A 33 -14.93 11.21 -26.49
C ASP A 33 -15.71 10.26 -25.56
N LYS A 34 -16.84 9.74 -26.04
CA LYS A 34 -17.69 8.78 -25.31
C LYS A 34 -16.95 7.52 -24.88
N ALA A 35 -15.86 7.14 -25.58
CA ALA A 35 -15.01 6.02 -25.17
C ALA A 35 -14.29 6.27 -23.82
N PHE A 36 -14.09 7.53 -23.45
CA PHE A 36 -13.41 7.95 -22.23
C PHE A 36 -14.36 8.60 -21.21
N MET A 37 -15.49 9.14 -21.67
CA MET A 37 -16.50 9.81 -20.83
C MET A 37 -17.80 8.98 -20.74
N PRO A 38 -18.08 8.35 -19.58
CA PRO A 38 -19.34 7.67 -19.38
C PRO A 38 -20.51 8.65 -19.40
N GLU A 39 -21.67 8.22 -19.89
CA GLU A 39 -22.85 9.08 -20.02
C GLU A 39 -23.28 9.64 -18.65
N GLY A 40 -23.49 10.95 -18.58
CA GLY A 40 -23.95 11.63 -17.37
C GLY A 40 -22.86 12.03 -16.37
N LEU A 41 -21.57 11.74 -16.63
CA LEU A 41 -20.48 12.06 -15.70
C LEU A 41 -19.64 13.29 -16.09
N SER A 42 -19.90 13.90 -17.25
CA SER A 42 -19.12 15.05 -17.73
C SER A 42 -19.15 16.26 -16.80
N SER A 43 -20.24 16.47 -16.05
CA SER A 43 -20.34 17.55 -15.07
C SER A 43 -19.45 17.38 -13.84
N LYS A 44 -18.90 16.17 -13.62
CA LYS A 44 -17.99 15.85 -12.52
C LYS A 44 -16.51 15.91 -12.93
N LEU A 45 -16.20 16.21 -14.20
CA LEU A 45 -14.84 16.38 -14.70
C LEU A 45 -14.57 17.85 -14.99
N GLU A 46 -13.56 18.40 -14.31
CA GLU A 46 -12.96 19.69 -14.65
C GLU A 46 -11.57 19.45 -15.27
N VAL A 47 -11.25 20.12 -16.38
CA VAL A 47 -9.93 20.02 -17.03
C VAL A 47 -9.24 21.37 -16.94
N VAL A 48 -8.09 21.40 -16.27
CA VAL A 48 -7.36 22.64 -16.00
C VAL A 48 -5.97 22.61 -16.60
N GLY A 49 -5.58 23.73 -17.23
CA GLY A 49 -4.20 23.94 -17.68
C GLY A 49 -3.36 24.43 -16.52
N VAL A 50 -2.31 23.70 -16.17
CA VAL A 50 -1.44 24.00 -15.01
C VAL A 50 0.01 23.94 -15.45
N ASP A 51 0.76 25.02 -15.25
CA ASP A 51 2.22 24.99 -15.38
C ASP A 51 2.81 24.15 -14.24
N PRO A 52 3.39 22.96 -14.53
CA PRO A 52 3.92 22.09 -13.49
C PRO A 52 5.19 22.65 -12.81
N GLU A 53 5.77 23.74 -13.33
CA GLU A 53 6.87 24.43 -12.65
C GLU A 53 6.38 25.45 -11.59
N SER A 54 5.12 25.88 -11.69
CA SER A 54 4.48 26.88 -10.83
C SER A 54 3.80 26.23 -9.62
N GLU A 55 4.39 26.36 -8.44
CA GLU A 55 3.83 25.84 -7.18
C GLU A 55 2.49 26.49 -6.82
N PHE A 56 2.30 27.75 -7.19
CA PHE A 56 1.04 28.46 -6.99
C PHE A 56 -0.09 27.85 -7.84
N GLU A 57 0.15 27.60 -9.13
CA GLU A 57 -0.86 26.99 -10.00
C GLU A 57 -1.16 25.55 -9.59
N LEU A 58 -0.13 24.79 -9.19
CA LEU A 58 -0.29 23.43 -8.65
C LEU A 58 -1.19 23.44 -7.41
N SER A 59 -0.89 24.29 -6.42
CA SER A 59 -1.67 24.37 -5.18
C SER A 59 -3.12 24.76 -5.47
N LYS A 60 -3.31 25.80 -6.30
CA LYS A 60 -4.65 26.25 -6.73
C LYS A 60 -5.46 25.14 -7.41
N ALA A 61 -4.83 24.28 -8.20
CA ALA A 61 -5.51 23.15 -8.83
C ALA A 61 -5.90 22.04 -7.84
N MET A 62 -5.26 21.98 -6.67
CA MET A 62 -5.49 20.98 -5.61
C MET A 62 -6.34 21.50 -4.44
N ASP A 63 -6.61 22.80 -4.35
CA ASP A 63 -7.31 23.44 -3.21
C ASP A 63 -8.66 22.81 -2.85
N LYS A 64 -9.34 22.17 -3.80
CA LYS A 64 -10.63 21.49 -3.59
C LYS A 64 -10.52 19.97 -3.51
N SER A 65 -9.32 19.43 -3.71
CA SER A 65 -9.08 17.99 -3.82
C SER A 65 -8.63 17.42 -2.47
N GLN A 66 -9.29 16.34 -2.05
CA GLN A 66 -8.87 15.58 -0.86
C GLN A 66 -7.75 14.58 -1.17
N SER A 67 -7.71 14.09 -2.40
CA SER A 67 -6.71 13.15 -2.88
C SER A 67 -6.01 13.69 -4.12
N VAL A 68 -4.71 13.45 -4.23
CA VAL A 68 -3.91 13.78 -5.42
C VAL A 68 -3.38 12.49 -6.02
N VAL A 69 -3.59 12.27 -7.32
CA VAL A 69 -3.00 11.14 -8.04
C VAL A 69 -1.92 11.63 -9.00
N CYS A 70 -0.67 11.30 -8.72
CA CYS A 70 0.47 11.59 -9.58
C CYS A 70 0.77 10.39 -10.49
N ALA A 71 0.34 10.50 -11.74
CA ALA A 71 0.66 9.55 -12.81
C ALA A 71 1.62 10.15 -13.86
N LEU A 72 2.46 11.12 -13.46
CA LEU A 72 3.47 11.71 -14.32
C LEU A 72 4.56 10.68 -14.67
N GLY A 73 4.96 10.67 -15.94
CA GLY A 73 6.08 9.88 -16.42
C GLY A 73 6.64 10.47 -17.70
N ALA A 74 7.97 10.47 -17.83
CA ALA A 74 8.60 10.78 -19.11
C ALA A 74 8.20 9.73 -20.15
N SER A 75 8.04 10.17 -21.40
CA SER A 75 7.68 9.27 -22.49
C SER A 75 8.87 8.37 -22.84
N GLU A 76 8.66 7.06 -22.86
CA GLU A 76 9.65 6.09 -23.35
C GLU A 76 9.83 6.16 -24.88
N SER A 77 8.89 6.79 -25.59
CA SER A 77 8.92 6.99 -27.04
C SER A 77 9.95 8.03 -27.51
N GLU A 78 10.60 8.74 -26.59
CA GLU A 78 11.67 9.72 -26.88
C GLU A 78 13.01 9.26 -26.27
N PRO A 79 13.60 8.13 -26.74
CA PRO A 79 14.76 7.50 -26.09
C PRO A 79 16.01 8.39 -26.04
N PHE A 80 16.09 9.41 -26.89
CA PHE A 80 17.20 10.38 -26.93
C PHE A 80 16.98 11.62 -26.05
N ASN A 81 15.83 11.75 -25.39
CA ASN A 81 15.54 12.85 -24.46
C ASN A 81 16.15 12.56 -23.08
N VAL A 82 17.46 12.81 -22.96
CA VAL A 82 18.23 12.53 -21.73
C VAL A 82 17.73 13.32 -20.50
N LYS A 83 17.19 14.53 -20.72
CA LYS A 83 16.73 15.41 -19.62
C LYS A 83 15.27 15.15 -19.23
N GLY A 84 14.48 14.55 -20.11
CA GLY A 84 13.05 14.28 -19.91
C GLY A 84 12.74 13.53 -18.61
N PRO A 85 13.38 12.37 -18.35
CA PRO A 85 13.18 11.63 -17.11
C PRO A 85 13.51 12.42 -15.84
N TYR A 86 14.62 13.17 -15.82
CA TYR A 86 14.95 14.01 -14.68
C TYR A 86 13.90 15.11 -14.48
N GLN A 87 13.48 15.78 -15.57
CA GLN A 87 12.52 16.87 -15.49
C GLN A 87 11.16 16.36 -15.02
N VAL A 88 10.61 15.34 -15.66
CA VAL A 88 9.25 14.85 -15.36
C VAL A 88 9.23 14.00 -14.09
N ASP A 89 9.94 12.87 -14.06
CA ASP A 89 9.88 11.90 -12.95
C ASP A 89 10.61 12.37 -11.69
N GLY A 90 11.55 13.30 -11.83
CA GLY A 90 12.30 13.91 -10.73
C GLY A 90 11.72 15.25 -10.30
N LYS A 91 12.03 16.32 -11.05
CA LYS A 91 11.75 17.71 -10.66
C LYS A 91 10.25 18.00 -10.53
N LEU A 92 9.45 17.69 -11.55
CA LEU A 92 8.02 18.01 -11.57
C LEU A 92 7.25 17.17 -10.55
N SER A 93 7.49 15.86 -10.48
CA SER A 93 6.82 15.01 -9.50
C SER A 93 7.14 15.39 -8.06
N GLN A 94 8.39 15.75 -7.73
CA GLN A 94 8.74 16.25 -6.39
C GLN A 94 8.09 17.61 -6.09
N LYS A 95 8.03 18.53 -7.06
CA LYS A 95 7.30 19.80 -6.90
C LYS A 95 5.81 19.57 -6.62
N LEU A 96 5.18 18.61 -7.29
CA LEU A 96 3.79 18.26 -7.02
C LEU A 96 3.61 17.74 -5.58
N VAL A 97 4.52 16.91 -5.08
CA VAL A 97 4.52 16.46 -3.68
C VAL A 97 4.66 17.64 -2.71
N LEU A 98 5.57 18.57 -2.98
CA LEU A 98 5.74 19.77 -2.15
C LEU A 98 4.49 20.65 -2.16
N ALA A 99 3.91 20.93 -3.33
CA ALA A 99 2.69 21.70 -3.44
C ALA A 99 1.52 21.01 -2.71
N ALA A 100 1.40 19.68 -2.83
CA ALA A 100 0.38 18.92 -2.11
C ALA A 100 0.57 19.01 -0.59
N LYS A 101 1.82 18.99 -0.09
CA LYS A 101 2.14 19.14 1.33
C LYS A 101 1.65 20.49 1.88
N GLU A 102 1.83 21.55 1.10
CA GLU A 102 1.44 22.90 1.48
C GLU A 102 -0.06 23.19 1.27
N THR A 103 -0.80 22.24 0.69
CA THR A 103 -2.24 22.38 0.38
C THR A 103 -3.08 21.65 1.44
N PRO A 104 -3.73 22.33 2.40
CA PRO A 104 -4.37 21.69 3.55
C PRO A 104 -5.55 20.76 3.24
N SER A 105 -6.19 20.93 2.08
CA SER A 105 -7.28 20.07 1.61
C SER A 105 -6.79 18.65 1.30
N VAL A 106 -5.53 18.50 0.89
CA VAL A 106 -4.96 17.21 0.49
C VAL A 106 -4.71 16.36 1.73
N LYS A 107 -5.43 15.24 1.82
CA LYS A 107 -5.34 14.24 2.90
C LYS A 107 -4.68 12.94 2.47
N HIS A 108 -4.63 12.68 1.16
CA HIS A 108 -4.04 11.45 0.64
C HIS A 108 -3.34 11.68 -0.71
N PHE A 109 -2.22 10.99 -0.95
CA PHE A 109 -1.45 11.12 -2.19
C PHE A 109 -1.16 9.73 -2.79
N VAL A 110 -1.70 9.47 -3.98
CA VAL A 110 -1.43 8.25 -4.74
C VAL A 110 -0.36 8.54 -5.79
N LEU A 111 0.80 7.90 -5.68
CA LEU A 111 1.93 8.05 -6.59
C LEU A 111 2.10 6.78 -7.44
N VAL A 112 2.08 6.92 -8.76
CA VAL A 112 2.34 5.83 -9.69
C VAL A 112 3.79 5.91 -10.17
N THR A 113 4.60 4.94 -9.76
CA THR A 113 6.01 4.81 -10.14
C THR A 113 6.23 3.63 -11.09
N ALA A 114 7.12 2.69 -10.72
CA ALA A 114 7.48 1.53 -11.53
C ALA A 114 8.11 0.44 -10.64
N LEU A 115 7.99 -0.82 -11.04
CA LEU A 115 8.76 -1.90 -10.41
C LEU A 115 10.27 -1.64 -10.51
N GLY A 116 11.00 -2.05 -9.47
CA GLY A 116 12.46 -1.99 -9.43
C GLY A 116 13.06 -0.69 -8.90
N THR A 117 12.26 0.28 -8.44
CA THR A 117 12.79 1.55 -7.86
C THR A 117 13.63 1.36 -6.59
N GLY A 118 13.46 0.26 -5.85
CA GLY A 118 14.27 -0.08 -4.67
C GLY A 118 15.44 -1.04 -4.93
N LYS A 119 15.63 -1.55 -6.16
CA LYS A 119 16.59 -2.62 -6.44
C LYS A 119 17.93 -2.08 -6.99
N PHE A 120 19.03 -2.55 -6.42
CA PHE A 120 20.40 -2.26 -6.85
C PHE A 120 21.13 -3.55 -7.25
N GLY A 121 21.82 -3.56 -8.39
CA GLY A 121 22.56 -4.73 -8.92
C GLY A 121 22.00 -5.28 -10.24
N TRP A 122 22.63 -6.28 -10.86
CA TRP A 122 22.15 -6.90 -12.10
C TRP A 122 20.94 -7.81 -11.82
N PRO A 123 19.81 -7.73 -12.57
CA PRO A 123 19.56 -6.98 -13.80
C PRO A 123 18.94 -5.58 -13.60
N ALA A 124 18.76 -5.09 -12.36
CA ALA A 124 18.27 -3.74 -12.09
C ALA A 124 19.20 -2.63 -12.63
N SER A 125 20.51 -2.89 -12.75
CA SER A 125 21.46 -2.05 -13.49
C SER A 125 21.17 -1.99 -14.99
N ALA A 126 20.55 -3.04 -15.56
CA ALA A 126 20.05 -3.04 -16.93
C ALA A 126 18.70 -2.31 -17.08
N LEU A 127 17.88 -2.21 -16.03
CA LEU A 127 16.67 -1.37 -16.01
C LEU A 127 16.98 0.11 -15.71
N ASN A 128 18.12 0.40 -15.08
CA ASN A 128 18.70 1.75 -15.01
C ASN A 128 19.22 2.26 -16.39
N LEU A 129 19.05 1.50 -17.49
CA LEU A 129 19.46 1.92 -18.86
C LEU A 129 18.72 3.15 -19.40
N PHE A 130 17.62 3.59 -18.78
CA PHE A 130 16.83 4.74 -19.25
C PHE A 130 17.14 6.03 -18.48
N TRP A 131 18.38 6.52 -18.61
CA TRP A 131 18.80 7.83 -18.08
C TRP A 131 18.49 8.06 -16.59
N GLY A 132 18.51 6.99 -15.79
CA GLY A 132 18.25 7.03 -14.35
C GLY A 132 16.78 7.23 -13.95
N ILE A 133 15.81 7.00 -14.85
CA ILE A 133 14.36 7.18 -14.58
C ILE A 133 13.90 6.52 -13.27
N LEU A 134 14.31 5.27 -12.99
CA LEU A 134 13.96 4.58 -11.75
C LEU A 134 14.55 5.27 -10.51
N SER A 135 15.75 5.82 -10.63
CA SER A 135 16.38 6.60 -9.56
C SER A 135 15.63 7.90 -9.29
N TRP A 136 15.11 8.57 -10.32
CA TRP A 136 14.29 9.77 -10.16
C TRP A 136 12.93 9.45 -9.53
N LYS A 137 12.25 8.42 -10.00
CA LYS A 137 11.01 7.91 -9.38
C LYS A 137 11.24 7.53 -7.92
N ARG A 138 12.35 6.87 -7.59
CA ARG A 138 12.70 6.54 -6.19
C ARG A 138 12.94 7.76 -5.32
N LYS A 139 13.57 8.81 -5.84
CA LYS A 139 13.72 10.09 -5.13
C LYS A 139 12.36 10.74 -4.86
N THR A 140 11.45 10.67 -5.81
CA THR A 140 10.06 11.14 -5.64
C THR A 140 9.30 10.32 -4.59
N GLU A 141 9.42 8.99 -4.59
CA GLU A 141 8.85 8.14 -3.53
C GLU A 141 9.38 8.57 -2.16
N LYS A 142 10.70 8.78 -2.03
CA LYS A 142 11.30 9.24 -0.79
C LYS A 142 10.79 10.62 -0.38
N ALA A 143 10.69 11.57 -1.31
CA ALA A 143 10.16 12.90 -1.04
C ALA A 143 8.70 12.84 -0.54
N LEU A 144 7.88 11.95 -1.11
CA LEU A 144 6.52 11.73 -0.66
C LEU A 144 6.47 11.13 0.75
N ILE A 145 7.27 10.10 1.02
CA ILE A 145 7.35 9.49 2.36
C ILE A 145 7.82 10.52 3.40
N ASP A 146 8.88 11.27 3.09
CA ASP A 146 9.45 12.29 3.99
C ASP A 146 8.52 13.52 4.13
N SER A 147 7.53 13.70 3.25
CA SER A 147 6.58 14.82 3.33
C SER A 147 5.62 14.70 4.52
N GLY A 148 5.37 13.47 5.00
CA GLY A 148 4.39 13.15 6.04
C GLY A 148 2.93 13.11 5.57
N ILE A 149 2.66 13.36 4.27
CA ILE A 149 1.32 13.19 3.70
C ILE A 149 0.99 11.69 3.68
N PRO A 150 -0.20 11.26 4.14
CA PRO A 150 -0.68 9.90 3.93
C PRO A 150 -0.60 9.50 2.45
N TYR A 151 -0.02 8.34 2.14
CA TYR A 151 0.31 7.99 0.77
C TYR A 151 -0.05 6.56 0.38
N THR A 152 -0.25 6.36 -0.92
CA THR A 152 -0.15 5.07 -1.59
C THR A 152 0.85 5.16 -2.74
N ILE A 153 1.82 4.26 -2.80
CA ILE A 153 2.75 4.16 -3.92
C ILE A 153 2.44 2.89 -4.71
N LEU A 154 2.08 3.05 -5.98
CA LEU A 154 1.88 1.95 -6.93
C LEU A 154 3.12 1.80 -7.79
N ARG A 155 3.74 0.62 -7.78
CA ARG A 155 4.88 0.24 -8.61
C ARG A 155 4.42 -0.79 -9.64
N PRO A 156 3.82 -0.35 -10.77
CA PRO A 156 3.39 -1.26 -11.81
C PRO A 156 4.57 -1.92 -12.54
N GLY A 157 4.35 -3.14 -13.02
CA GLY A 157 5.19 -3.77 -14.04
C GLY A 157 5.09 -3.09 -15.41
N GLY A 158 5.67 -3.71 -16.43
CA GLY A 158 5.63 -3.18 -17.80
C GLY A 158 4.19 -3.05 -18.32
N MET A 159 3.84 -1.88 -18.84
CA MET A 159 2.46 -1.55 -19.28
C MET A 159 2.30 -1.37 -20.79
N GLU A 160 3.37 -1.46 -21.59
CA GLU A 160 3.27 -1.18 -23.03
C GLU A 160 2.58 -2.30 -23.84
N LYS A 161 2.70 -3.55 -23.39
CA LYS A 161 2.22 -4.75 -24.09
C LYS A 161 1.62 -5.76 -23.11
N PRO A 162 0.84 -5.24 -22.17
CA PRO A 162 -0.57 -5.63 -22.23
C PRO A 162 -1.49 -4.42 -22.45
N GLY A 163 -2.43 -4.57 -23.38
CA GLY A 163 -3.56 -3.65 -23.54
C GLY A 163 -4.60 -3.83 -22.43
N ASP A 164 -5.69 -3.08 -22.48
CA ASP A 164 -6.74 -3.14 -21.45
C ASP A 164 -7.57 -4.44 -21.50
N ASP A 165 -7.51 -5.18 -22.61
CA ASP A 165 -8.10 -6.52 -22.78
C ASP A 165 -7.48 -7.58 -21.84
N PHE A 166 -6.29 -7.31 -21.32
CA PHE A 166 -5.60 -8.19 -20.38
C PHE A 166 -6.40 -8.46 -19.10
N GLU A 167 -7.24 -7.51 -18.67
CA GLU A 167 -8.12 -7.69 -17.51
C GLU A 167 -9.12 -8.84 -17.68
N GLN A 168 -9.46 -9.22 -18.92
CA GLN A 168 -10.40 -10.31 -19.19
C GLN A 168 -9.79 -11.69 -18.90
N THR A 169 -8.46 -11.78 -18.92
CA THR A 169 -7.72 -13.05 -18.86
C THR A 169 -6.77 -13.14 -17.68
N HIS A 170 -6.38 -12.02 -17.08
CA HIS A 170 -5.41 -11.94 -15.99
C HIS A 170 -5.98 -11.15 -14.82
N ASN A 171 -5.79 -11.69 -13.63
CA ASN A 171 -6.14 -11.01 -12.38
C ASN A 171 -4.94 -10.22 -11.85
N VAL A 172 -5.21 -9.12 -11.17
CA VAL A 172 -4.15 -8.31 -10.55
C VAL A 172 -3.64 -8.99 -9.30
N ARG A 173 -2.32 -9.04 -9.18
CA ARG A 173 -1.61 -9.40 -7.97
C ARG A 173 -0.89 -8.17 -7.43
N VAL A 174 -1.16 -7.87 -6.17
CA VAL A 174 -0.40 -6.90 -5.38
C VAL A 174 0.60 -7.65 -4.51
N ALA A 175 1.85 -7.22 -4.56
CA ALA A 175 2.92 -7.73 -3.72
C ALA A 175 3.54 -6.63 -2.87
N SER A 176 4.17 -7.02 -1.77
CA SER A 176 4.90 -6.08 -0.92
C SER A 176 6.11 -5.51 -1.66
N LYS A 177 6.51 -4.31 -1.27
CA LYS A 177 7.70 -3.62 -1.74
C LYS A 177 8.94 -4.51 -1.87
N ASP A 178 9.62 -4.37 -3.00
CA ASP A 178 10.89 -4.99 -3.37
C ASP A 178 10.88 -6.53 -3.49
N THR A 179 9.69 -7.14 -3.62
CA THR A 179 9.54 -8.61 -3.70
C THR A 179 9.52 -9.16 -5.13
N LEU A 180 8.95 -8.44 -6.10
CA LEU A 180 8.81 -8.89 -7.50
C LEU A 180 10.04 -8.52 -8.34
N PHE A 181 10.49 -9.44 -9.20
CA PHE A 181 11.64 -9.22 -10.08
C PHE A 181 11.27 -8.64 -11.45
N GLY A 182 9.99 -8.62 -11.78
CA GLY A 182 9.45 -8.14 -13.05
C GLY A 182 8.01 -8.63 -13.21
N GLY A 183 7.39 -8.24 -14.31
CA GLY A 183 6.02 -8.59 -14.64
C GLY A 183 5.38 -7.52 -15.50
N VAL A 184 4.16 -7.77 -15.94
CA VAL A 184 3.39 -6.87 -16.78
C VAL A 184 2.03 -6.61 -16.14
N VAL A 185 1.42 -5.47 -16.43
CA VAL A 185 0.07 -5.12 -15.98
C VAL A 185 -0.51 -4.10 -16.95
N SER A 186 -1.82 -4.17 -17.22
CA SER A 186 -2.46 -3.20 -18.13
C SER A 186 -2.61 -1.83 -17.48
N ARG A 187 -2.71 -0.77 -18.30
CA ARG A 187 -2.97 0.59 -17.83
C ARG A 187 -4.32 0.69 -17.11
N LEU A 188 -5.34 0.00 -17.62
CA LEU A 188 -6.65 -0.09 -16.97
C LEU A 188 -6.59 -0.71 -15.58
N GLN A 189 -5.88 -1.81 -15.39
CA GLN A 189 -5.74 -2.46 -14.09
C GLN A 189 -5.03 -1.53 -13.08
N VAL A 190 -3.99 -0.81 -13.50
CA VAL A 190 -3.32 0.18 -12.64
C VAL A 190 -4.24 1.37 -12.33
N ALA A 191 -5.03 1.82 -13.30
CA ALA A 191 -6.00 2.90 -13.11
C ALA A 191 -7.09 2.52 -12.10
N LYS A 192 -7.66 1.31 -12.20
CA LYS A 192 -8.66 0.79 -11.26
C LYS A 192 -8.09 0.62 -9.85
N LEU A 193 -6.85 0.13 -9.73
CA LEU A 193 -6.19 0.03 -8.42
C LEU A 193 -5.91 1.41 -7.81
N ALA A 194 -5.51 2.38 -8.63
CA ALA A 194 -5.32 3.76 -8.17
C ALA A 194 -6.65 4.41 -7.75
N ALA A 195 -7.74 4.17 -8.49
CA ALA A 195 -9.08 4.63 -8.12
C ALA A 195 -9.54 4.01 -6.80
N ALA A 196 -9.36 2.69 -6.62
CA ALA A 196 -9.62 2.00 -5.36
C ALA A 196 -8.85 2.63 -4.17
N ALA A 197 -7.57 2.98 -4.36
CA ALA A 197 -6.78 3.66 -3.34
C ALA A 197 -7.25 5.11 -3.06
N VAL A 198 -7.91 5.77 -4.02
CA VAL A 198 -8.49 7.11 -3.80
C VAL A 198 -9.78 7.03 -3.00
N VAL A 199 -10.64 6.04 -3.27
CA VAL A 199 -11.94 5.90 -2.61
C VAL A 199 -11.86 5.27 -1.21
N ALA A 200 -10.77 4.59 -0.90
CA ALA A 200 -10.52 3.97 0.40
C ALA A 200 -9.21 4.50 1.06
N PRO A 201 -9.09 5.81 1.34
CA PRO A 201 -7.85 6.43 1.80
C PRO A 201 -7.34 5.86 3.14
N ASP A 202 -8.24 5.50 4.04
CA ASP A 202 -7.88 4.96 5.36
C ASP A 202 -7.20 3.58 5.24
N SER A 203 -7.68 2.74 4.31
CA SER A 203 -7.11 1.42 4.07
C SER A 203 -5.97 1.42 3.07
N SER A 204 -5.75 2.50 2.33
CA SER A 204 -4.67 2.62 1.33
C SER A 204 -3.42 3.37 1.84
N THR A 205 -3.52 4.00 3.00
CA THR A 205 -2.45 4.83 3.56
C THR A 205 -1.22 4.02 3.99
N ASN A 206 -0.05 4.60 3.76
CA ASN A 206 1.28 4.05 4.02
C ASN A 206 1.61 2.76 3.25
N LYS A 207 1.02 2.57 2.07
CA LYS A 207 1.22 1.34 1.28
C LYS A 207 2.18 1.57 0.13
N VAL A 208 3.06 0.58 -0.09
CA VAL A 208 3.89 0.47 -1.30
C VAL A 208 3.57 -0.86 -1.96
N MET A 209 2.86 -0.80 -3.08
CA MET A 209 2.29 -1.94 -3.79
C MET A 209 3.04 -2.20 -5.09
N GLU A 210 3.61 -3.38 -5.22
CA GLU A 210 4.15 -3.88 -6.49
C GLU A 210 3.03 -4.58 -7.27
N VAL A 211 2.77 -4.13 -8.49
CA VAL A 211 1.53 -4.48 -9.22
C VAL A 211 1.85 -5.20 -10.53
N VAL A 212 1.41 -6.44 -10.64
CA VAL A 212 1.51 -7.26 -11.85
C VAL A 212 0.17 -7.96 -12.12
N ALA A 213 -0.04 -8.44 -13.33
CA ALA A 213 -1.16 -9.28 -13.71
C ALA A 213 -0.68 -10.72 -13.95
N GLU A 214 -1.41 -11.68 -13.40
CA GLU A 214 -1.13 -13.12 -13.52
C GLU A 214 -2.43 -13.85 -13.91
N ASP A 215 -2.31 -14.90 -14.71
CA ASP A 215 -3.43 -15.73 -15.19
C ASP A 215 -4.05 -16.57 -14.07
N LEU A 216 -3.23 -17.06 -13.15
CA LEU A 216 -3.64 -17.90 -12.01
C LEU A 216 -3.83 -17.13 -10.69
N ALA A 217 -3.70 -15.80 -10.71
CA ALA A 217 -3.98 -15.01 -9.51
C ALA A 217 -5.47 -15.16 -9.11
N PRO A 218 -5.80 -15.31 -7.82
CA PRO A 218 -7.18 -15.32 -7.37
C PRO A 218 -7.89 -14.03 -7.77
N LYS A 219 -9.14 -14.15 -8.24
CA LYS A 219 -9.96 -12.97 -8.56
C LYS A 219 -10.33 -12.27 -7.26
N LYS A 220 -9.85 -11.03 -7.10
CA LYS A 220 -10.16 -10.12 -5.99
C LYS A 220 -10.63 -8.79 -6.57
N THR A 221 -11.48 -8.09 -5.84
CA THR A 221 -11.80 -6.69 -6.15
C THR A 221 -10.57 -5.81 -5.91
N TYR A 222 -10.53 -4.64 -6.56
CA TYR A 222 -9.43 -3.71 -6.37
C TYR A 222 -9.36 -3.15 -4.94
N THR A 223 -10.51 -2.94 -4.30
CA THR A 223 -10.59 -2.56 -2.88
C THR A 223 -10.00 -3.64 -1.98
N GLU A 224 -10.36 -4.92 -2.17
CA GLU A 224 -9.75 -6.02 -1.40
C GLU A 224 -8.24 -6.13 -1.61
N LEU A 225 -7.72 -5.79 -2.80
CA LEU A 225 -6.29 -5.75 -3.06
C LEU A 225 -5.60 -4.62 -2.29
N VAL A 226 -6.23 -3.44 -2.22
CA VAL A 226 -5.74 -2.29 -1.45
C VAL A 226 -5.80 -2.60 0.05
N ASP A 227 -6.91 -3.14 0.55
CA ASP A 227 -7.12 -3.44 1.96
C ASP A 227 -6.10 -4.47 2.46
N ASN A 228 -5.89 -5.53 1.67
CA ASN A 228 -4.94 -6.60 2.01
C ASN A 228 -3.47 -6.24 1.73
N ALA A 229 -3.19 -5.11 1.07
CA ALA A 229 -1.82 -4.70 0.83
C ALA A 229 -1.12 -4.33 2.15
N ARG A 230 0.16 -4.68 2.25
CA ARG A 230 0.94 -4.50 3.48
C ARG A 230 1.20 -3.00 3.76
N ASP A 231 1.07 -2.62 5.03
CA ASP A 231 1.58 -1.38 5.60
C ASP A 231 3.12 -1.34 5.53
N ASP A 232 3.64 -0.37 4.77
CA ASP A 232 5.07 -0.13 4.52
C ASP A 232 5.54 1.18 5.19
N GLN A 233 4.98 1.53 6.34
CA GLN A 233 5.48 2.64 7.16
C GLN A 233 7.00 2.50 7.41
N PRO A 234 7.77 3.59 7.29
CA PRO A 234 9.19 3.62 7.63
C PRO A 234 9.45 3.25 9.10
N ASP A 235 10.60 2.65 9.39
CA ASP A 235 10.97 2.26 10.76
C ASP A 235 11.01 3.44 11.73
N GLU A 236 11.39 4.64 11.29
CA GLU A 236 11.34 5.86 12.12
C GLU A 236 9.92 6.21 12.57
N THR A 237 8.91 5.94 11.72
CA THR A 237 7.51 6.13 12.09
C THR A 237 7.10 5.13 13.17
N TRP A 238 7.52 3.87 13.04
CA TRP A 238 7.30 2.84 14.06
C TRP A 238 7.98 3.15 15.38
N LYS A 239 9.22 3.69 15.37
CA LYS A 239 9.93 4.10 16.59
C LYS A 239 9.18 5.17 17.38
N ASN A 240 8.49 6.08 16.69
CA ASN A 240 7.72 7.15 17.33
C ASN A 240 6.35 6.67 17.80
N LYS A 241 5.74 5.68 17.13
CA LYS A 241 4.42 5.15 17.45
C LYS A 241 4.43 4.10 18.56
N LEU A 242 5.47 3.28 18.63
CA LEU A 242 5.56 2.12 19.53
C LEU A 242 6.32 2.45 20.81
N SER A 243 5.97 1.78 21.91
CA SER A 243 6.83 1.75 23.09
C SER A 243 8.18 1.06 22.78
N PRO A 244 9.25 1.29 23.57
CA PRO A 244 10.53 0.62 23.34
C PRO A 244 10.43 -0.92 23.29
N ASP A 245 9.63 -1.52 24.19
CA ASP A 245 9.43 -2.97 24.24
C ASP A 245 8.61 -3.48 23.04
N GLN A 246 7.58 -2.74 22.63
CA GLN A 246 6.82 -3.03 21.42
C GLN A 246 7.70 -2.97 20.19
N TYR A 247 8.55 -1.94 20.07
CA TYR A 247 9.49 -1.82 18.95
C TYR A 247 10.53 -2.96 18.96
N TYR A 248 11.07 -3.29 20.14
CA TYR A 248 12.01 -4.40 20.31
C TYR A 248 11.43 -5.73 19.82
N VAL A 249 10.18 -6.03 20.21
CA VAL A 249 9.53 -7.26 19.77
C VAL A 249 9.08 -7.16 18.31
N LEU A 250 8.19 -6.22 17.96
CA LEU A 250 7.55 -6.16 16.64
C LEU A 250 8.54 -5.88 15.50
N ARG A 251 9.56 -5.04 15.71
CA ARG A 251 10.45 -4.60 14.61
C ARG A 251 11.82 -5.27 14.65
N MET A 252 12.35 -5.59 15.83
CA MET A 252 13.68 -6.19 15.97
C MET A 252 13.66 -7.71 16.20
N GLY A 253 12.49 -8.35 16.19
CA GLY A 253 12.36 -9.81 16.37
C GLY A 253 12.71 -10.27 17.79
N GLY A 254 12.58 -9.37 18.77
CA GLY A 254 12.81 -9.65 20.16
C GLY A 254 11.77 -10.60 20.76
N THR A 255 12.04 -11.08 21.97
CA THR A 255 11.09 -11.90 22.74
C THR A 255 10.98 -11.33 24.16
N GLU A 256 9.75 -11.09 24.62
CA GLU A 256 9.51 -10.64 25.99
C GLU A 256 9.85 -11.74 27.00
N PRO A 257 10.28 -11.43 28.24
CA PRO A 257 10.51 -12.46 29.24
C PRO A 257 9.22 -13.21 29.60
N SER A 258 9.31 -14.52 29.83
CA SER A 258 8.16 -15.35 30.18
C SER A 258 7.44 -14.83 31.44
N PHE A 259 6.11 -14.95 31.45
CA PHE A 259 5.22 -14.58 32.56
C PHE A 259 5.11 -13.08 32.89
N THR A 260 5.66 -12.21 32.04
CA THR A 260 5.63 -10.75 32.26
C THR A 260 4.38 -10.08 31.72
N SER A 261 3.88 -10.51 30.56
CA SER A 261 2.71 -9.86 29.95
C SER A 261 1.41 -10.16 30.70
N PRO A 262 0.58 -9.14 30.99
CA PRO A 262 -0.76 -9.36 31.55
C PRO A 262 -1.66 -10.14 30.59
N LEU A 263 -1.46 -10.04 29.28
CA LEU A 263 -2.23 -10.76 28.27
C LEU A 263 -2.07 -12.29 28.38
N ASN A 264 -1.00 -12.77 29.01
CA ASN A 264 -0.86 -14.19 29.29
C ASN A 264 -2.02 -14.70 30.18
N LYS A 265 -2.46 -13.88 31.15
CA LYS A 265 -3.55 -14.18 32.08
C LYS A 265 -4.92 -13.68 31.62
N GLU A 266 -5.02 -12.98 30.49
CA GLU A 266 -6.29 -12.51 29.94
C GLU A 266 -7.22 -13.67 29.57
N LYS A 267 -8.49 -13.56 29.97
CA LYS A 267 -9.54 -14.60 29.85
C LYS A 267 -10.90 -14.06 29.43
N ARG A 268 -11.07 -12.74 29.34
CA ARG A 268 -12.32 -12.12 28.88
C ARG A 268 -12.59 -12.50 27.42
N GLU A 269 -13.86 -12.46 27.03
CA GLU A 269 -14.23 -12.57 25.60
C GLU A 269 -13.79 -11.29 24.87
N GLY A 270 -13.16 -11.48 23.71
CA GLY A 270 -12.66 -10.37 22.89
C GLY A 270 -11.63 -10.82 21.85
N VAL A 271 -11.03 -9.83 21.20
CA VAL A 271 -10.06 -10.04 20.11
C VAL A 271 -8.70 -9.49 20.50
N PHE A 272 -7.65 -10.26 20.21
CA PHE A 272 -6.27 -9.81 20.32
C PHE A 272 -5.85 -9.19 18.99
N VAL A 273 -5.46 -7.93 19.06
CA VAL A 273 -5.10 -7.10 17.90
C VAL A 273 -3.59 -6.86 17.86
N CYS A 274 -3.02 -6.61 16.69
CA CYS A 274 -1.61 -6.24 16.55
C CYS A 274 -1.36 -4.89 17.25
N ALA A 275 -0.42 -4.84 18.20
CA ALA A 275 -0.10 -3.57 18.89
C ALA A 275 0.49 -2.50 17.95
N GLY A 276 0.99 -2.89 16.76
CA GLY A 276 1.48 -1.96 15.76
C GLY A 276 0.39 -1.35 14.89
N CYS A 277 -0.37 -2.18 14.18
CA CYS A 277 -1.33 -1.72 13.17
C CYS A 277 -2.80 -1.89 13.55
N GLY A 278 -3.12 -2.52 14.69
CA GLY A 278 -4.50 -2.76 15.12
C GLY A 278 -5.21 -3.91 14.39
N GLN A 279 -4.56 -4.60 13.45
CA GLN A 279 -5.15 -5.75 12.77
C GLN A 279 -5.56 -6.85 13.77
N GLU A 280 -6.75 -7.41 13.62
CA GLU A 280 -7.19 -8.58 14.38
C GLU A 280 -6.29 -9.79 14.09
N LEU A 281 -5.80 -10.45 15.15
CA LEU A 281 -4.86 -11.56 15.04
C LEU A 281 -5.44 -12.86 15.59
N TYR A 282 -6.00 -12.81 16.80
CA TYR A 282 -6.49 -14.00 17.50
C TYR A 282 -7.79 -13.72 18.26
N ASP A 283 -8.72 -14.66 18.21
CA ASP A 283 -9.93 -14.61 19.03
C ASP A 283 -9.65 -15.25 20.41
N SER A 284 -10.25 -14.68 21.46
CA SER A 284 -10.17 -15.23 22.83
C SER A 284 -10.59 -16.70 22.94
N SER A 285 -11.51 -17.18 22.10
CA SER A 285 -11.95 -18.58 22.03
C SER A 285 -10.86 -19.55 21.59
N THR A 286 -9.83 -19.06 20.89
CA THR A 286 -8.68 -19.89 20.49
C THR A 286 -7.54 -19.87 21.51
N LYS A 287 -7.63 -19.01 22.52
CA LYS A 287 -6.63 -18.84 23.58
C LYS A 287 -6.71 -19.96 24.61
N TYR A 288 -5.57 -20.47 25.04
CA TYR A 288 -5.49 -21.46 26.11
C TYR A 288 -4.26 -21.27 26.99
N ASN A 289 -4.22 -21.94 28.15
CA ASN A 289 -3.05 -21.92 29.02
C ASN A 289 -2.09 -23.05 28.62
N SER A 290 -0.99 -22.71 27.97
CA SER A 290 0.06 -23.65 27.58
C SER A 290 1.10 -23.91 28.69
N GLY A 291 1.11 -23.09 29.75
CA GLY A 291 2.14 -23.13 30.80
C GLY A 291 3.50 -22.56 30.40
N THR A 292 3.67 -22.04 29.18
CA THR A 292 4.97 -21.55 28.70
C THR A 292 5.35 -20.17 29.22
N GLY A 293 4.37 -19.40 29.69
CA GLY A 293 4.56 -18.03 30.16
C GLY A 293 4.22 -16.94 29.14
N TRP A 294 3.77 -17.32 27.94
CA TRP A 294 3.32 -16.38 26.90
C TRP A 294 1.87 -16.68 26.45
N PRO A 295 1.11 -15.65 26.04
CA PRO A 295 -0.17 -15.84 25.35
C PRO A 295 -0.09 -16.92 24.27
N SER A 296 -0.97 -17.92 24.37
CA SER A 296 -0.94 -19.08 23.49
C SER A 296 -2.30 -19.32 22.87
N PHE A 297 -2.33 -19.51 21.55
CA PHE A 297 -3.54 -19.74 20.76
C PHE A 297 -3.39 -21.00 19.91
N PHE A 298 -4.50 -21.65 19.54
CA PHE A 298 -4.46 -22.80 18.63
C PHE A 298 -4.74 -22.44 17.17
N ALA A 299 -5.31 -21.26 16.88
CA ALA A 299 -5.57 -20.75 15.54
C ALA A 299 -5.68 -19.21 15.53
N PRO A 300 -5.23 -18.52 14.45
CA PRO A 300 -5.53 -17.10 14.22
C PRO A 300 -7.01 -16.89 13.84
N VAL A 301 -7.45 -15.63 13.77
CA VAL A 301 -8.81 -15.28 13.30
C VAL A 301 -9.04 -15.68 11.83
N SER A 302 -8.00 -15.63 11.00
CA SER A 302 -7.99 -16.17 9.64
C SER A 302 -6.56 -16.55 9.21
N GLU A 303 -6.42 -17.31 8.12
CA GLU A 303 -5.09 -17.64 7.57
C GLU A 303 -4.35 -16.40 7.04
N GLU A 304 -5.09 -15.38 6.63
CA GLU A 304 -4.58 -14.11 6.12
C GLU A 304 -4.19 -13.13 7.22
N ALA A 305 -4.56 -13.36 8.49
CA ALA A 305 -4.24 -12.46 9.60
C ALA A 305 -2.75 -12.51 9.99
N VAL A 306 -2.08 -13.63 9.72
CA VAL A 306 -0.68 -13.86 10.11
C VAL A 306 0.13 -14.50 8.99
N ARG A 307 1.42 -14.16 8.93
CA ARG A 307 2.39 -14.77 8.04
C ARG A 307 3.33 -15.68 8.82
N VAL A 308 3.47 -16.92 8.37
CA VAL A 308 4.42 -17.88 8.95
C VAL A 308 5.68 -17.94 8.10
N VAL A 309 6.81 -17.56 8.69
CA VAL A 309 8.13 -17.55 8.03
C VAL A 309 8.97 -18.68 8.62
N ARG A 310 9.63 -19.45 7.75
CA ARG A 310 10.58 -20.48 8.22
C ARG A 310 11.91 -19.81 8.53
N GLU A 311 12.36 -19.90 9.77
CA GLU A 311 13.72 -19.51 10.16
C GLU A 311 14.72 -20.62 9.78
N GLY A 312 15.90 -20.24 9.33
CA GLY A 312 17.02 -21.16 9.11
C GLY A 312 17.76 -21.50 10.40
N GLY A 313 18.56 -22.57 10.38
CA GLY A 313 19.43 -22.97 11.50
C GLY A 313 19.27 -24.45 11.89
N LEU A 314 19.99 -24.85 12.95
CA LEU A 314 19.99 -26.23 13.45
C LEU A 314 18.62 -26.65 14.04
N PHE A 315 17.83 -25.69 14.50
CA PHE A 315 16.47 -25.88 15.04
C PHE A 315 15.53 -24.87 14.35
N PRO A 316 15.04 -25.16 13.14
CA PRO A 316 14.21 -24.24 12.39
C PRO A 316 12.91 -23.96 13.15
N ARG A 317 12.73 -22.72 13.60
CA ARG A 317 11.46 -22.26 14.17
C ARG A 317 10.59 -21.69 13.05
N ARG A 318 9.29 -21.69 13.28
CA ARG A 318 8.33 -21.02 12.40
C ARG A 318 7.93 -19.71 13.05
N GLU A 319 8.57 -18.63 12.63
CA GLU A 319 8.26 -17.28 13.06
C GLU A 319 6.85 -16.90 12.58
N VAL A 320 6.09 -16.21 13.43
CA VAL A 320 4.77 -15.67 13.10
C VAL A 320 4.86 -14.16 13.13
N ARG A 321 4.41 -13.53 12.04
CA ARG A 321 4.36 -12.08 11.88
C ARG A 321 2.93 -11.63 11.57
N CYS A 322 2.55 -10.42 11.95
CA CYS A 322 1.31 -9.79 11.51
C CYS A 322 1.34 -9.64 9.98
N SER A 323 0.29 -10.04 9.27
CA SER A 323 0.31 -9.99 7.80
C SER A 323 0.25 -8.56 7.25
N ASN A 324 -0.42 -7.64 7.98
CA ASN A 324 -0.60 -6.27 7.55
C ASN A 324 0.65 -5.40 7.74
N CYS A 325 1.33 -5.43 8.89
CA CYS A 325 2.53 -4.59 9.13
C CYS A 325 3.85 -5.36 9.24
N ASP A 326 3.79 -6.70 9.16
CA ASP A 326 4.93 -7.63 9.29
C ASP A 326 5.69 -7.54 10.61
N GLY A 327 5.02 -6.99 11.64
CA GLY A 327 5.53 -7.00 12.99
C GLY A 327 5.68 -8.42 13.51
N HIS A 328 6.84 -8.75 14.08
CA HIS A 328 7.10 -10.02 14.74
C HIS A 328 6.15 -10.21 15.93
N LEU A 329 5.41 -11.32 15.92
CA LEU A 329 4.46 -11.66 16.97
C LEU A 329 5.02 -12.75 17.88
N GLY A 330 5.65 -13.77 17.32
CA GLY A 330 6.19 -14.90 18.08
C GLY A 330 6.47 -16.10 17.18
N HIS A 331 6.13 -17.31 17.64
CA HIS A 331 6.41 -18.55 16.92
C HIS A 331 5.25 -19.55 16.99
N VAL A 332 5.16 -20.43 15.98
CA VAL A 332 4.16 -21.51 15.92
C VAL A 332 4.80 -22.91 15.99
N PHE A 333 4.34 -23.70 16.96
CA PHE A 333 4.86 -25.03 17.29
C PHE A 333 3.81 -26.13 17.03
N PRO A 334 4.21 -27.39 16.72
CA PRO A 334 3.29 -28.50 16.45
C PRO A 334 2.89 -29.28 17.71
N ASP A 335 2.89 -28.64 18.88
CA ASP A 335 2.61 -29.23 20.20
C ASP A 335 1.37 -28.61 20.86
N GLY A 336 0.44 -28.10 20.04
CA GLY A 336 -0.79 -27.50 20.53
C GLY A 336 -1.95 -28.49 20.71
N PRO A 337 -3.09 -28.02 21.26
CA PRO A 337 -4.28 -28.85 21.42
C PRO A 337 -4.96 -29.12 20.07
N LYS A 338 -5.86 -30.11 20.07
CA LYS A 338 -6.83 -30.28 18.99
C LYS A 338 -7.75 -29.05 18.91
N PRO A 339 -8.30 -28.71 17.73
CA PRO A 339 -8.29 -29.49 16.49
C PRO A 339 -7.04 -29.32 15.61
N THR A 340 -6.31 -28.21 15.75
CA THR A 340 -5.21 -27.87 14.83
C THR A 340 -3.90 -28.60 15.16
N GLY A 341 -3.69 -28.95 16.43
CA GLY A 341 -2.39 -29.45 16.92
C GLY A 341 -1.31 -28.36 16.94
N LEU A 342 -1.67 -27.10 16.74
CA LEU A 342 -0.73 -25.98 16.64
C LEU A 342 -0.78 -25.11 17.91
N ARG A 343 0.37 -24.61 18.32
CA ARG A 343 0.52 -23.62 19.39
C ARG A 343 1.18 -22.36 18.84
N TYR A 344 0.39 -21.32 18.68
CA TYR A 344 0.85 -19.96 18.41
C TYR A 344 1.25 -19.32 19.73
N CYS A 345 2.56 -19.28 20.01
CA CYS A 345 3.16 -18.74 21.22
C CYS A 345 3.61 -17.29 20.96
N MET A 346 2.76 -16.33 21.31
CA MET A 346 2.91 -14.93 20.93
C MET A 346 3.42 -14.08 22.09
N ASN A 347 4.24 -13.08 21.79
CA ASN A 347 4.61 -12.04 22.75
C ASN A 347 3.38 -11.20 23.07
N GLY A 348 3.05 -11.03 24.34
CA GLY A 348 1.93 -10.19 24.74
C GLY A 348 2.17 -8.70 24.47
N VAL A 349 3.40 -8.19 24.60
CA VAL A 349 3.72 -6.80 24.21
C VAL A 349 3.49 -6.52 22.73
N ALA A 350 3.48 -7.55 21.87
CA ALA A 350 3.19 -7.40 20.44
C ALA A 350 1.68 -7.27 20.14
N MET A 351 0.82 -7.40 21.15
CA MET A 351 -0.63 -7.42 20.97
C MET A 351 -1.34 -6.43 21.92
N GLY A 352 -2.49 -5.93 21.48
CA GLY A 352 -3.53 -5.35 22.31
C GLY A 352 -4.66 -6.37 22.54
N PHE A 353 -5.63 -5.99 23.36
CA PHE A 353 -6.85 -6.77 23.57
C PHE A 353 -8.06 -5.84 23.57
N GLU A 354 -9.03 -6.15 22.72
CA GLU A 354 -10.32 -5.46 22.62
C GLU A 354 -11.41 -6.36 23.21
N PRO A 355 -11.95 -6.04 24.41
CA PRO A 355 -13.06 -6.77 24.99
C PRO A 355 -14.29 -6.70 24.09
N LYS A 356 -15.04 -7.80 24.04
CA LYS A 356 -16.27 -7.89 23.22
C LYS A 356 -17.33 -6.83 23.59
N GLU A 357 -17.39 -6.44 24.87
CA GLU A 357 -18.28 -5.39 25.36
C GLU A 357 -17.97 -4.03 24.68
N ASP A 358 -16.69 -3.67 24.57
CA ASP A 358 -16.25 -2.42 23.94
C ASP A 358 -16.46 -2.41 22.42
N MET A 359 -16.46 -3.59 21.77
CA MET A 359 -16.71 -3.69 20.33
C MET A 359 -18.19 -3.46 19.98
N ALA A 360 -19.11 -3.94 20.82
CA ALA A 360 -20.54 -3.74 20.62
C ALA A 360 -20.94 -2.25 20.70
N GLU A 361 -20.25 -1.46 21.54
CA GLU A 361 -20.49 -0.01 21.62
C GLU A 361 -20.02 0.72 20.37
N LYS A 362 -18.88 0.32 19.78
CA LYS A 362 -18.34 0.90 18.53
C LYS A 362 -19.25 0.66 17.32
N GLU A 363 -19.97 -0.46 17.25
CA GLU A 363 -20.90 -0.74 16.13
C GLU A 363 -22.23 0.03 16.23
N THR A 364 -22.54 0.59 17.41
CA THR A 364 -23.78 1.34 17.66
C THR A 364 -23.62 2.86 17.63
N ALA A 365 -22.39 3.35 17.50
CA ALA A 365 -22.02 4.76 17.41
C ALA A 365 -21.67 5.13 15.97
#